data_AF-A0AAJ6QTR0-F1
#
_entry.id   AF-A0AAJ6QTR0-F1
#
_cell.length_a   1.000
_cell.length_b   1.000
_cell.length_c   1.000
_cell.angle_alpha   90.00
_cell.angle_beta   90.00
_cell.angle_gamma   90.00
#
_symmetry.space_group_name_H-M   'P 1'
#
loop_
_entity.id
_entity.type
_entity.pdbx_description
1 polymer ?
#
loop_
_entity_poly.entity_id
_entity_poly.type
_entity_poly.pdbx_seq_one_letter_code
_entity_poly.pdbx_strand_id
1 'polypeptide(L)'
;MAFQPPNNNKGQKILDELYQKKQFLLMKNPPPAQPPPQQVNDTMSPNQRTALQHAQQTSPGFYITQESSYGNLIIPVVPRF
;
A
#
# COMPACT_ATOMS: atom_id res chain seq x y z
N MET A 1 38.13 -3.28 18.15
CA MET A 1 37.03 -2.29 18.26
C MET A 1 35.72 -3.00 17.91
N ALA A 2 34.70 -2.97 18.78
CA ALA A 2 33.40 -3.63 18.53
C ALA A 2 32.42 -2.67 17.84
N PHE A 3 31.70 -3.15 16.83
CA PHE A 3 30.72 -2.38 16.05
C PHE A 3 29.38 -2.31 16.79
N GLN A 4 28.91 -1.11 17.13
CA GLN A 4 27.62 -0.90 17.78
C GLN A 4 26.54 -0.67 16.69
N PRO A 5 25.50 -1.51 16.56
CA PRO A 5 24.49 -1.30 15.53
C PRO A 5 23.60 -0.07 15.86
N PRO A 6 23.11 0.65 14.83
CA PRO A 6 22.28 1.83 15.01
C PRO A 6 20.96 1.49 15.69
N ASN A 7 20.64 2.28 16.71
CA ASN A 7 19.55 2.05 17.64
C ASN A 7 18.16 2.29 16.98
N ASN A 8 17.46 1.22 16.59
CA ASN A 8 16.18 1.23 15.85
C ASN A 8 14.94 1.60 16.70
N ASN A 9 15.14 2.17 17.90
CA ASN A 9 14.09 2.46 18.88
C ASN A 9 13.13 3.59 18.48
N LYS A 10 13.50 4.43 17.50
CA LYS A 10 12.65 5.56 17.07
C LYS A 10 11.46 5.11 16.21
N GLY A 11 11.65 4.10 15.35
CA GLY A 11 10.61 3.61 14.45
C GLY A 11 9.41 2.98 15.17
N GLN A 12 9.67 2.25 16.27
CA GLN A 12 8.62 1.67 17.10
C GLN A 12 7.73 2.75 17.75
N LYS A 13 8.35 3.78 18.32
CA LYS A 13 7.62 4.89 18.96
C LYS A 13 6.73 5.68 18.00
N ILE A 14 7.16 5.82 16.75
CA ILE A 14 6.39 6.52 15.70
C ILE A 14 5.14 5.71 15.31
N LEU A 15 5.27 4.39 15.24
CA LEU A 15 4.15 3.49 15.00
C LEU A 15 3.12 3.57 16.14
N ASP A 16 3.58 3.50 17.39
CA ASP A 16 2.70 3.61 18.56
C ASP A 16 1.98 4.98 18.62
N GLU A 17 2.69 6.07 18.33
CA GLU A 17 2.10 7.43 18.30
C GLU A 17 1.03 7.55 17.21
N LEU A 18 1.24 6.96 16.03
CA LEU A 18 0.26 6.93 14.94
C LEU A 18 -1.01 6.17 15.34
N TYR A 19 -0.86 5.01 15.99
CA TYR A 19 -2.00 4.23 16.47
C TYR A 19 -2.81 5.00 17.52
N GLN A 20 -2.13 5.67 18.45
CA GLN A 20 -2.80 6.45 19.49
C GLN A 20 -3.55 7.65 18.91
N LYS A 21 -2.94 8.36 17.95
CA LYS A 21 -3.56 9.52 17.30
C LYS A 21 -4.80 9.15 16.49
N LYS A 22 -4.82 7.96 15.87
CA LYS A 22 -6.00 7.42 15.19
C LYS A 22 -7.18 7.23 16.15
N GLN A 23 -6.93 6.66 17.34
CA GLN A 23 -7.98 6.45 18.35
C GLN A 23 -8.57 7.78 18.83
N PHE A 24 -7.73 8.78 19.07
CA PHE A 24 -8.18 10.09 19.54
C PHE A 24 -9.06 10.83 18.52
N LEU A 25 -8.71 10.75 17.23
CA LEU A 25 -9.52 11.37 16.16
C LEU A 25 -10.90 10.73 16.02
N LEU A 26 -11.00 9.40 16.20
CA LEU A 26 -12.27 8.68 16.17
C LEU A 26 -13.20 9.08 17.32
N MET A 27 -12.66 9.36 18.51
CA MET A 27 -13.45 9.81 19.66
C MET A 27 -13.88 11.28 19.56
N LYS A 28 -13.08 12.12 18.90
CA LYS A 28 -13.35 13.58 18.78
C LYS A 28 -14.40 13.91 17.71
N ASN A 29 -14.63 13.02 16.74
CA ASN A 29 -15.60 13.21 15.66
C ASN A 29 -16.40 11.92 15.45
N PRO A 30 -17.63 11.78 15.98
CA PRO A 30 -18.51 10.69 15.56
C PRO A 30 -18.80 10.87 14.06
N PRO A 31 -18.64 9.82 13.23
CA PRO A 31 -18.91 9.94 11.80
C PRO A 31 -20.41 10.18 11.60
N PRO A 32 -20.83 11.11 10.71
CA PRO A 32 -22.17 11.02 10.14
C PRO A 32 -22.31 9.64 9.49
N ALA A 33 -23.51 9.06 9.50
CA ALA A 33 -23.79 7.76 8.89
C ALA A 33 -23.42 7.79 7.40
N GLN A 34 -22.17 7.47 7.10
CA GLN A 34 -21.67 7.28 5.75
C GLN A 34 -22.04 5.86 5.35
N PRO A 35 -22.57 5.65 4.12
CA PRO A 35 -22.56 4.30 3.55
C PRO A 35 -21.14 3.75 3.68
N PRO A 36 -20.97 2.45 3.94
CA PRO A 36 -19.66 1.89 4.25
C PRO A 36 -18.67 2.37 3.20
N PRO A 37 -17.51 2.92 3.59
CA PRO A 37 -16.46 3.15 2.62
C PRO A 37 -16.25 1.80 1.94
N GLN A 38 -16.42 1.75 0.63
CA GLN A 38 -15.82 0.68 -0.14
C GLN A 38 -14.33 0.81 0.17
N GLN A 39 -13.88 0.04 1.15
CA GLN A 39 -12.48 -0.29 1.32
C GLN A 39 -12.10 -0.88 -0.03
N VAL A 40 -11.56 -0.02 -0.89
CA VAL A 40 -10.53 -0.43 -1.82
C VAL A 40 -9.43 -0.97 -0.92
N ASN A 41 -9.58 -2.22 -0.50
CA ASN A 41 -8.49 -2.98 0.04
C ASN A 41 -7.54 -3.11 -1.14
N ASP A 42 -6.68 -2.10 -1.34
CA ASP A 42 -5.50 -2.10 -2.20
C ASP A 42 -4.45 -3.13 -1.71
N THR A 43 -4.91 -4.24 -1.13
CA THR A 43 -4.12 -5.46 -1.02
C THR A 43 -4.04 -6.07 -2.41
N MET A 44 -3.23 -5.43 -3.24
CA MET A 44 -2.75 -5.98 -4.51
C MET A 44 -2.38 -7.44 -4.29
N SER A 45 -3.00 -8.35 -5.05
CA SER A 45 -2.75 -9.78 -4.88
C SER A 45 -1.27 -10.10 -5.16
N PRO A 46 -0.68 -11.12 -4.51
CA PRO A 46 0.71 -11.50 -4.76
C PRO A 46 1.01 -11.73 -6.25
N ASN A 47 0.05 -12.31 -6.97
CA ASN A 47 0.17 -12.60 -8.40
C ASN A 47 0.26 -11.32 -9.24
N GLN A 48 -0.58 -10.32 -8.95
CA GLN A 48 -0.49 -9.01 -9.62
C GLN A 48 0.84 -8.33 -9.35
N ARG A 49 1.34 -8.43 -8.11
CA ARG A 49 2.61 -7.82 -7.71
C ARG A 49 3.79 -8.45 -8.47
N THR A 50 3.83 -9.77 -8.55
CA THR A 50 4.84 -10.50 -9.33
C THR A 50 4.76 -10.17 -10.81
N ALA A 51 3.55 -10.15 -11.39
CA ALA A 51 3.35 -9.80 -12.80
C ALA A 51 3.83 -8.38 -13.11
N LEU A 52 3.49 -7.40 -12.27
CA LEU A 52 3.89 -6.01 -12.45
C LEU A 52 5.41 -5.85 -12.38
N GLN A 53 6.07 -6.47 -11.39
CA GLN A 53 7.52 -6.41 -11.24
C GLN A 53 8.25 -7.04 -12.43
N HIS A 54 7.78 -8.20 -12.89
CA HIS A 54 8.36 -8.88 -14.05
C HIS A 54 8.25 -8.01 -15.32
N ALA A 55 7.10 -7.38 -15.56
CA ALA A 55 6.92 -6.49 -16.70
C ALA A 55 7.84 -5.27 -16.65
N GLN A 56 8.00 -4.66 -15.48
CA GLN A 56 8.91 -3.51 -15.27
C GLN A 56 10.38 -3.88 -15.49
N GLN A 57 10.78 -5.13 -15.23
CA GLN A 57 12.15 -5.61 -15.45
C GLN A 57 12.41 -6.02 -16.90
N THR A 58 11.40 -6.52 -17.60
CA THR A 58 11.54 -7.07 -18.96
C THR A 58 11.25 -6.05 -20.06
N SER A 59 10.45 -5.02 -19.77
CA SER A 59 9.97 -4.07 -20.76
C SER A 59 9.95 -2.64 -20.21
N PRO A 60 10.50 -1.66 -20.95
CA PRO A 60 10.30 -0.25 -20.63
C PRO A 60 8.89 0.18 -21.08
N GLY A 61 7.91 0.03 -20.19
CA GLY A 61 6.53 0.42 -20.42
C GLY A 61 5.82 0.82 -19.13
N PHE A 62 4.68 1.47 -19.26
CA PHE A 62 3.83 1.81 -18.11
C PHE A 62 2.75 0.74 -17.97
N TYR A 63 2.63 0.18 -16.78
CA TYR A 63 1.72 -0.92 -16.49
C TYR A 63 0.92 -0.59 -15.23
N ILE A 64 -0.36 -0.95 -15.24
CA ILE A 64 -1.24 -0.93 -14.06
C ILE A 64 -1.75 -2.34 -13.80
N THR A 65 -2.18 -2.61 -12.58
CA THR A 65 -2.73 -3.92 -12.19
C THR A 65 -4.24 -3.95 -12.24
N GLN A 66 -4.79 -5.15 -12.46
CA GLN A 66 -6.22 -5.41 -12.53
C GLN A 66 -6.58 -6.76 -11.88
N GLU A 67 -7.77 -6.83 -11.31
CA GLU A 67 -8.40 -8.08 -10.87
C GLU A 67 -9.01 -8.82 -12.08
N SER A 68 -8.18 -9.59 -12.81
CA SER A 68 -8.63 -10.40 -13.96
C SER A 68 -8.55 -11.90 -13.67
N SER A 69 -9.66 -12.61 -13.86
CA SER A 69 -9.72 -14.08 -13.78
C SER A 69 -9.25 -14.79 -15.05
N TYR A 70 -8.91 -14.03 -16.11
CA TYR A 70 -8.51 -14.56 -17.42
C TYR A 70 -7.02 -14.39 -17.70
N GLY A 71 -6.21 -14.08 -16.69
CA GLY A 71 -4.75 -13.94 -16.80
C GLY A 71 -4.25 -12.56 -17.19
N ASN A 72 -5.12 -11.56 -17.37
CA ASN A 72 -4.72 -10.18 -17.65
C ASN A 72 -4.46 -9.39 -16.35
N LEU A 73 -3.49 -9.83 -15.56
CA LEU A 73 -3.20 -9.25 -14.24
C LEU A 73 -2.63 -7.83 -14.32
N ILE A 74 -2.00 -7.49 -15.45
CA ILE A 74 -1.44 -6.17 -15.75
C ILE A 74 -1.85 -5.72 -17.15
N ILE A 75 -2.03 -4.42 -17.34
CA ILE A 75 -2.37 -3.81 -18.64
C ILE A 75 -1.36 -2.71 -18.97
N PRO A 76 -0.76 -2.69 -20.18
CA PRO A 76 0.05 -1.58 -20.64
C PRO A 76 -0.81 -0.34 -20.87
N VAL A 77 -0.36 0.82 -20.39
CA VAL A 77 -1.10 2.09 -20.45
C VAL A 77 -0.21 3.22 -20.94
N VAL A 78 -0.84 4.31 -21.36
CA VAL A 78 -0.15 5.59 -21.61
C VAL A 78 -0.08 6.38 -20.30
N PRO A 79 1.07 6.96 -19.92
CA PRO A 79 1.19 7.82 -18.75
C PRO A 79 0.15 8.93 -18.73
N ARG A 80 -0.41 9.17 -17.55
CA ARG A 80 -1.20 10.36 -17.27
C ARG A 80 -0.35 11.22 -16.32
N PHE A 81 0.02 12.41 -16.76
CA PHE A 81 0.75 13.40 -15.97
C PHE A 81 -0.22 14.48 -15.48
#